data_AF-A0A6M5YST2-F1
#
_entry.id   AF-A0A6M5YST2-F1
#
_cell.length_a   1.000
_cell.length_b   1.000
_cell.length_c   1.000
_cell.angle_alpha   90.00
_cell.angle_beta   90.00
_cell.angle_gamma   90.00
#
_symmetry.space_group_name_H-M   'P 1'
#
loop_
_entity.id
_entity.type
_entity.pdbx_description
1 polymer ?
#
loop_
_entity_poly.entity_id
_entity_poly.type
_entity_poly.pdbx_seq_one_letter_code
_entity_poly.pdbx_strand_id
1 'polypeptide(L)'
;MSDTADILTHCRNMNQGHVRGCWVAGLVLGTVSRYPDCWRCRMSAVIEPPRTLVESVAAMRFPAKTDAILQSLMNRNTNGQLTQSEREELEALAELSETMALVRAQALRLLGRTPT
;
A
#
# COMPACT_ATOMS: atom_id res chain seq x y z
N MET A 1 9.13 -11.42 22.00
CA MET A 1 9.37 -11.45 20.54
C MET A 1 8.26 -12.28 19.94
N SER A 2 7.25 -11.65 19.33
CA SER A 2 6.20 -12.39 18.62
C SER A 2 6.66 -12.57 17.18
N ASP A 3 6.67 -13.81 16.71
CA ASP A 3 7.19 -14.16 15.40
C ASP A 3 6.25 -13.62 14.30
N THR A 4 6.83 -13.05 13.25
CA THR A 4 6.06 -12.39 12.16
C THR A 4 5.13 -13.39 11.45
N ALA A 5 5.46 -14.68 11.51
CA ALA A 5 4.63 -15.77 11.00
C ALA A 5 3.28 -15.90 11.71
N ASP A 6 3.24 -15.68 13.04
CA ASP A 6 2.00 -15.78 13.82
C ASP A 6 1.02 -14.66 13.47
N ILE A 7 1.56 -13.46 13.22
CA ILE A 7 0.78 -12.26 12.85
C ILE A 7 0.16 -12.45 11.45
N LEU A 8 0.93 -12.94 10.48
CA LEU A 8 0.43 -13.20 9.13
C LEU A 8 -0.61 -14.31 9.10
N THR A 9 -0.46 -15.33 9.95
CA THR A 9 -1.43 -16.42 10.11
C THR A 9 -2.75 -15.91 10.69
N HIS A 10 -2.68 -15.05 11.70
CA HIS A 10 -3.83 -14.37 12.29
C HIS A 10 -4.58 -13.49 11.27
N CYS A 11 -3.87 -12.69 10.48
CA CYS A 11 -4.48 -11.79 9.47
C CYS A 11 -5.13 -12.50 8.27
N ARG A 12 -4.87 -13.80 8.07
CA ARG A 12 -5.44 -14.58 6.97
C ARG A 12 -6.72 -15.34 7.36
N ASN A 13 -7.10 -15.31 8.65
CA ASN A 13 -8.27 -16.02 9.16
C ASN A 13 -9.58 -15.28 8.81
N MET A 14 -10.42 -15.89 7.97
CA MET A 14 -11.68 -15.31 7.49
C MET A 14 -12.84 -15.35 8.50
N ASN A 15 -12.68 -16.06 9.62
CA ASN A 15 -13.68 -16.10 10.70
C ASN A 15 -13.47 -15.01 11.76
N GLN A 16 -12.40 -14.21 11.65
CA GLN A 16 -12.21 -13.06 12.52
C GLN A 16 -12.84 -11.83 11.87
N GLY A 17 -13.79 -11.21 12.57
CA GLY A 17 -14.57 -10.04 12.11
C GLY A 17 -13.77 -8.75 11.90
N HIS A 18 -12.46 -8.84 11.66
CA HIS A 18 -11.61 -7.73 11.27
C HIS A 18 -11.44 -7.73 9.75
N VAL A 19 -12.17 -6.83 9.10
CA VAL A 19 -12.02 -6.52 7.67
C VAL A 19 -10.55 -6.23 7.37
N ARG A 20 -10.01 -6.94 6.37
CA ARG A 20 -8.63 -6.80 5.86
C ARG A 20 -8.26 -5.32 5.68
N GLY A 21 -7.43 -4.78 6.58
CA GLY A 21 -6.84 -3.44 6.43
C GLY A 21 -6.92 -2.53 7.65
N CYS A 22 -7.87 -2.73 8.58
CA CYS A 22 -8.05 -1.76 9.68
C CYS A 22 -6.91 -1.75 10.70
N TRP A 23 -6.20 -2.86 10.92
CA TRP A 23 -5.15 -2.92 11.95
C TRP A 23 -3.82 -2.32 11.49
N VAL A 24 -3.43 -2.52 10.21
CA VAL A 24 -2.23 -1.89 9.63
C VAL A 24 -2.38 -0.37 9.61
N ALA A 25 -3.57 0.14 9.29
CA ALA A 25 -3.87 1.56 9.41
C ALA A 25 -3.76 2.05 10.86
N GLY A 26 -4.28 1.33 11.86
CA GLY A 26 -4.18 1.73 13.27
C GLY A 26 -2.75 1.72 13.83
N LEU A 27 -1.91 0.78 13.42
CA LEU A 27 -0.51 0.68 13.83
C LEU A 27 0.37 1.73 13.13
N VAL A 28 0.10 2.04 11.85
CA VAL A 28 0.87 3.00 11.06
C VAL A 28 0.41 4.46 11.30
N LEU A 29 -0.87 4.68 11.60
CA LEU A 29 -1.44 6.02 11.84
C LEU A 29 -1.54 6.39 13.34
N GLY A 30 -1.11 5.52 14.24
CA GLY A 30 -1.11 5.78 15.69
C GLY A 30 -2.50 5.94 16.33
N THR A 31 -3.58 5.52 15.65
CA THR A 31 -4.95 5.61 16.17
C THR A 31 -5.37 4.33 16.87
N VAL A 32 -4.65 3.95 17.93
CA VAL A 32 -5.21 3.04 18.94
C VAL A 32 -6.14 3.85 19.83
N SER A 33 -7.34 4.14 19.35
CA SER A 33 -8.40 4.70 20.18
C SER A 33 -9.73 4.06 19.86
N ARG A 34 -9.93 2.86 20.41
CA ARG A 34 -11.25 2.43 20.88
C ARG A 34 -11.17 1.39 21.99
N TYR A 35 -10.30 1.61 22.98
CA TYR A 35 -10.41 0.97 24.30
C TYR A 35 -10.15 2.04 25.37
N PRO A 36 -11.09 2.33 26.30
CA PRO A 36 -11.04 3.56 27.10
C PRO A 36 -10.01 3.62 28.24
N ASP A 37 -9.30 2.53 28.59
CA ASP A 37 -8.57 2.46 29.86
C ASP A 37 -7.03 2.42 29.72
N CYS A 38 -6.42 3.42 29.08
CA CYS A 38 -4.97 3.61 29.24
C CYS A 38 -4.59 5.09 29.38
N TRP A 39 -4.67 5.57 30.62
CA TRP A 39 -4.32 6.91 31.10
C TRP A 39 -2.83 7.31 30.95
N ARG A 40 -2.02 6.60 30.15
CA ARG A 40 -0.57 6.82 30.04
C ARG A 40 -0.07 7.27 28.67
N CYS A 41 -0.91 7.38 27.65
CA CYS A 41 -0.47 7.77 26.31
C CYS A 41 -0.70 9.26 26.03
N ARG A 42 0.05 10.13 26.72
CA ARG A 42 0.30 11.49 26.25
C ARG A 42 1.77 11.61 25.85
N MET A 43 2.06 11.20 24.62
CA MET A 43 3.14 11.71 23.77
C MET A 43 2.73 11.47 22.33
N SER A 44 2.54 12.55 21.56
CA SER A 44 2.53 12.51 20.09
C SER A 44 3.97 12.25 19.63
N ALA A 45 4.45 11.02 19.83
CA ALA A 45 5.73 10.60 19.29
C ALA A 45 5.56 10.49 17.78
N VAL A 46 6.20 11.37 17.02
CA VAL A 46 6.44 11.13 15.59
C VAL A 46 7.31 9.88 15.53
N ILE A 47 6.70 8.73 15.26
CA ILE A 47 7.45 7.50 15.02
C ILE A 47 8.05 7.65 13.63
N GLU A 48 9.33 7.98 13.58
CA GLU A 48 10.07 7.91 12.32
C GLU A 48 9.96 6.47 11.80
N PRO A 49 9.40 6.27 10.59
CA PRO A 49 9.32 4.92 10.05
C PRO A 49 10.73 4.35 9.94
N PRO A 50 10.93 3.06 10.31
CA PRO A 50 12.21 2.41 10.07
C PRO A 50 12.62 2.64 8.63
N ARG A 51 13.88 3.05 8.41
CA ARG A 51 14.37 3.39 7.07
C ARG A 51 14.08 2.28 6.05
N THR A 52 14.12 1.02 6.46
CA THR A 52 13.80 -0.17 5.66
C THR A 52 12.35 -0.18 5.15
N LEU A 53 11.40 0.36 5.92
CA LEU A 53 10.02 0.55 5.47
C LEU A 53 9.94 1.59 4.36
N VAL A 54 10.60 2.74 4.54
CA VAL A 54 10.63 3.80 3.52
C VAL A 54 11.32 3.32 2.24
N GLU A 55 12.39 2.54 2.38
CA GLU A 55 13.07 1.89 1.24
C GLU A 55 12.16 0.89 0.52
N SER A 56 11.37 0.10 1.26
CA SER A 56 10.41 -0.85 0.68
C SER A 56 9.29 -0.14 -0.09
N VAL A 57 8.78 0.98 0.43
CA VAL A 57 7.79 1.81 -0.26
C VAL A 57 8.40 2.49 -1.49
N ALA A 58 9.64 2.97 -1.39
CA ALA A 58 10.37 3.55 -2.51
C ALA A 58 10.66 2.53 -3.64
N ALA A 59 10.75 1.25 -3.29
CA ALA A 59 10.91 0.13 -4.22
C ALA A 59 9.58 -0.46 -4.70
N MET A 60 8.43 0.05 -4.23
CA MET A 60 7.12 -0.49 -4.56
C MET A 60 6.83 -0.35 -6.07
N ARG A 61 6.49 -1.48 -6.68
CA ARG A 61 6.14 -1.62 -8.10
C ARG A 61 4.99 -2.60 -8.24
N PHE A 62 4.32 -2.59 -9.39
CA PHE A 62 3.45 -3.70 -9.72
C PHE A 62 4.24 -5.00 -9.78
N PRO A 63 3.64 -6.14 -9.37
CA PRO A 63 4.17 -7.44 -9.69
C PRO A 63 4.35 -7.58 -11.21
N ALA A 64 5.41 -8.26 -11.65
CA ALA A 64 5.76 -8.37 -13.07
C ALA A 64 4.60 -8.82 -13.98
N LYS A 65 3.75 -9.72 -13.48
CA LYS A 65 2.56 -10.16 -14.20
C LYS A 65 1.54 -9.04 -14.41
N THR A 66 1.27 -8.24 -13.37
CA THR A 66 0.33 -7.12 -13.43
C THR A 66 0.85 -6.01 -14.33
N ASP A 67 2.15 -5.73 -14.26
CA ASP A 67 2.82 -4.76 -15.13
C ASP A 67 2.71 -5.16 -16.62
N ALA A 68 2.94 -6.43 -16.93
CA ALA A 68 2.77 -6.96 -18.29
C ALA A 68 1.31 -6.87 -18.79
N ILE A 69 0.33 -7.09 -17.91
CA ILE A 69 -1.09 -6.94 -18.24
C ILE A 69 -1.40 -5.47 -18.55
N LEU A 70 -0.97 -4.54 -17.69
CA LEU A 70 -1.15 -3.11 -17.88
C LEU A 70 -0.52 -2.65 -19.21
N GLN A 71 0.72 -3.06 -19.49
CA GLN A 71 1.40 -2.72 -20.74
C GLN A 71 0.65 -3.26 -21.97
N SER A 72 0.12 -4.48 -21.90
CA SER A 72 -0.69 -5.07 -22.98
C SER A 72 -1.98 -4.27 -23.23
N LEU A 73 -2.69 -3.89 -22.17
CA LEU A 73 -3.89 -3.07 -22.26
C LEU A 73 -3.58 -1.68 -22.84
N MET A 74 -2.51 -1.03 -22.40
CA MET A 74 -2.06 0.26 -22.95
C MET A 74 -1.76 0.16 -24.45
N ASN A 75 -0.99 -0.86 -24.86
CA ASN A 75 -0.65 -1.07 -26.27
C ASN A 75 -1.90 -1.27 -27.14
N ARG A 76 -2.87 -2.07 -26.66
CA ARG A 76 -4.14 -2.29 -27.35
C ARG A 76 -5.03 -1.06 -27.35
N ASN A 77 -5.00 -0.25 -26.29
CA ASN A 77 -5.72 1.02 -26.21
C ASN A 77 -5.25 2.02 -27.26
N THR A 78 -3.92 2.15 -27.44
CA THR A 78 -3.33 2.99 -28.50
C THR A 78 -3.84 2.61 -29.89
N ASN A 79 -4.12 1.33 -30.12
CA ASN A 79 -4.65 0.83 -31.38
C ASN A 79 -6.19 0.86 -31.46
N GLY A 80 -6.89 1.36 -30.43
CA GLY A 80 -8.36 1.37 -30.38
C GLY A 80 -9.01 -0.02 -30.23
N GLN A 81 -8.24 -1.02 -29.77
CA GLN A 81 -8.64 -2.44 -29.73
C GLN A 81 -9.22 -2.88 -28.38
N LEU A 82 -9.48 -1.94 -27.47
CA LEU A 82 -10.11 -2.26 -26.18
C LEU A 82 -11.64 -2.21 -26.28
N THR A 83 -12.25 -3.27 -25.76
CA THR A 83 -13.66 -3.28 -25.40
C THR A 83 -13.94 -2.27 -24.27
N GLN A 84 -15.21 -1.97 -24.03
CA GLN A 84 -15.59 -1.02 -22.98
C GLN A 84 -15.14 -1.49 -21.58
N SER A 85 -15.33 -2.76 -21.23
CA SER A 85 -14.92 -3.27 -19.92
C SER A 85 -13.40 -3.26 -19.75
N GLU A 86 -12.64 -3.56 -20.79
CA GLU A 86 -11.17 -3.50 -20.73
C GLU A 86 -10.64 -2.07 -20.59
N ARG A 87 -11.39 -1.05 -21.07
CA ARG A 87 -11.04 0.36 -20.83
C ARG A 87 -11.25 0.73 -19.37
N GLU A 88 -12.35 0.28 -18.77
CA GLU A 88 -12.63 0.49 -17.35
C GLU A 88 -11.58 -0.21 -16.47
N GLU A 89 -11.17 -1.43 -16.83
CA GLU A 89 -10.06 -2.13 -16.17
C GLU A 89 -8.73 -1.38 -16.32
N LEU A 90 -8.43 -0.88 -17.53
CA LEU A 90 -7.23 -0.08 -17.78
C LEU A 90 -7.24 1.22 -16.95
N GLU A 91 -8.39 1.90 -16.86
CA GLU A 91 -8.57 3.12 -16.07
C GLU A 91 -8.32 2.86 -14.57
N ALA A 92 -8.92 1.81 -14.01
CA ALA A 92 -8.70 1.43 -12.62
C ALA A 92 -7.24 1.07 -12.32
N LEU A 93 -6.57 0.36 -13.25
CA LEU A 93 -5.15 0.05 -13.11
C LEU A 93 -4.26 1.30 -13.23
N ALA A 94 -4.62 2.25 -14.09
CA ALA A 94 -3.90 3.50 -14.25
C ALA A 94 -4.00 4.38 -13.00
N GLU A 95 -5.19 4.52 -12.42
CA GLU A 95 -5.43 5.27 -11.16
C GLU A 95 -4.60 4.69 -10.00
N LEU A 96 -4.58 3.36 -9.89
CA LEU A 96 -3.75 2.67 -8.90
C LEU A 96 -2.25 2.94 -9.15
N SER A 97 -1.81 2.90 -10.41
CA SER A 97 -0.41 3.15 -10.78
C SER A 97 0.04 4.57 -10.42
N GLU A 98 -0.84 5.56 -10.60
CA GLU A 98 -0.60 6.95 -10.23
C GLU A 98 -0.46 7.09 -8.71
N THR A 99 -1.39 6.49 -7.96
CA THR A 99 -1.35 6.49 -6.49
C THR A 99 -0.04 5.88 -5.98
N MET A 100 0.38 4.74 -6.55
CA MET A 100 1.65 4.10 -6.21
C MET A 100 2.85 4.98 -6.59
N ALA A 101 2.82 5.65 -7.73
CA ALA A 101 3.88 6.55 -8.17
C ALA A 101 4.04 7.75 -7.22
N LEU A 102 2.93 8.34 -6.77
CA LEU A 102 2.94 9.45 -5.81
C LEU A 102 3.53 9.03 -4.46
N VAL A 103 3.07 7.91 -3.90
CA VAL A 103 3.57 7.40 -2.62
C VAL A 103 5.05 7.01 -2.72
N ARG A 104 5.46 6.39 -3.84
CA ARG A 104 6.87 6.09 -4.12
C ARG A 104 7.71 7.37 -4.22
N ALA A 105 7.22 8.40 -4.89
CA ALA A 105 7.92 9.68 -5.01
C ALA A 105 8.11 10.34 -3.63
N GLN A 106 7.08 10.31 -2.77
CA GLN A 106 7.19 10.80 -1.39
C GLN A 106 8.25 10.02 -0.59
N ALA A 107 8.25 8.69 -0.69
CA ALA A 107 9.26 7.86 -0.04
C ALA A 107 10.68 8.16 -0.55
N LEU A 108 10.87 8.38 -1.85
CA LEU A 108 12.17 8.77 -2.41
C LEU A 108 12.63 10.13 -1.88
N ARG A 109 11.73 11.12 -1.77
CA ARG A 109 12.05 12.43 -1.18
C ARG A 109 12.47 12.31 0.29
N LEU A 110 11.79 11.47 1.08
CA LEU A 110 12.19 11.20 2.47
C LEU A 110 13.59 10.54 2.57
N LEU A 111 13.99 9.77 1.57
CA LEU A 111 15.33 9.18 1.46
C LEU A 111 16.38 10.13 0.86
N GLY A 112 16.01 11.38 0.53
CA GLY A 112 16.91 12.33 -0.14
C GLY A 112 17.24 11.96 -1.60
N ARG A 113 16.40 11.15 -2.25
CA ARG A 113 16.56 10.70 -3.65
C ARG A 113 15.57 11.41 -4.57
N THR A 114 15.95 11.56 -5.84
CA THR A 114 15.08 12.12 -6.87
C THR A 114 14.06 11.08 -7.34
N PRO A 115 12.75 11.41 -7.37
CA PRO A 115 11.75 10.59 -8.02
C PRO A 115 12.03 10.45 -9.52
N THR A 116 12.06 9.22 -10.02
CA THR A 116 12.15 8.85 -11.44
C THR A 116 10.88 8.14 -11.87
#